data_AF-A0A928A1T4-F1
#
_entry.id   AF-A0A928A1T4-F1
#
_cell.length_a   1.000
_cell.length_b   1.000
_cell.length_c   1.000
_cell.angle_alpha   90.00
_cell.angle_beta   90.00
_cell.angle_gamma   90.00
#
_symmetry.space_group_name_H-M   'P 1'
#
loop_
_entity.id
_entity.type
_entity.pdbx_description
1 polymer ?
#
loop_
_entity_poly.entity_id
_entity_poly.type
_entity_poly.pdbx_seq_one_letter_code
_entity_poly.pdbx_strand_id
1 'polypeptide(L)' 'MAKKKGPEFMITAKDRLYFSDIMSHILTFSKKNKNYLEVCEDVEVANMLTQINDILENQYETCLQVLEDSNE' A
#
# COMPACT_ATOMS: atom_id res chain seq x y z
N MET A 1 -15.21 -33.26 1.65
CA MET A 1 -13.79 -33.02 1.29
C MET A 1 -13.26 -31.91 2.18
N ALA A 2 -12.39 -32.22 3.14
CA ALA A 2 -11.79 -31.20 4.00
C ALA A 2 -10.79 -30.38 3.17
N LYS A 3 -11.06 -29.09 3.00
CA LYS A 3 -10.06 -28.15 2.47
C LYS A 3 -8.89 -28.17 3.45
N LYS A 4 -7.73 -28.65 3.03
CA LYS A 4 -6.49 -28.47 3.80
C LYS A 4 -6.29 -26.98 3.96
N LYS A 5 -6.49 -26.46 5.18
CA LYS A 5 -5.95 -25.15 5.56
C LYS A 5 -4.45 -25.25 5.28
N GLY A 6 -3.94 -24.38 4.40
CA GLY A 6 -2.49 -24.20 4.27
C GLY A 6 -1.88 -23.84 5.63
N PRO A 7 -0.55 -23.83 5.77
CA PRO A 7 0.07 -23.39 7.01
C PRO A 7 -0.54 -22.04 7.40
N GLU A 8 -1.08 -21.93 8.61
CA GLU A 8 -1.55 -20.66 9.18
C GLU A 8 -0.39 -19.67 9.06
N PHE A 9 -0.51 -18.74 8.11
CA PHE A 9 0.51 -17.74 7.88
C PHE A 9 0.42 -16.75 9.04
N MET A 10 1.17 -17.05 10.11
CA MET A 10 1.22 -16.19 11.29
C MET A 10 2.14 -15.01 11.00
N ILE A 11 1.58 -13.81 10.92
CA ILE A 11 2.34 -12.57 10.76
C ILE A 11 3.14 -12.30 12.04
N THR A 12 4.46 -12.17 11.90
CA THR A 12 5.34 -11.88 13.03
C THR A 12 5.32 -10.40 13.40
N ALA A 13 5.82 -10.04 14.58
CA ALA A 13 6.01 -8.64 14.96
C ALA A 13 6.92 -7.88 13.98
N LYS A 14 7.90 -8.56 13.38
CA LYS A 14 8.80 -7.97 12.38
C LYS A 14 8.05 -7.65 11.08
N ASP A 15 7.16 -8.54 10.65
CA ASP A 15 6.33 -8.32 9.46
C ASP A 15 5.37 -7.14 9.69
N ARG A 16 4.77 -7.02 10.89
CA ARG A 16 3.92 -5.87 11.24
C ARG A 16 4.66 -4.53 11.18
N LEU A 17 5.89 -4.49 11.70
CA LEU A 17 6.74 -3.30 11.59
C LEU A 17 7.05 -2.97 10.12
N TYR A 18 7.40 -3.98 9.33
CA TYR A 18 7.64 -3.80 7.91
C TYR A 18 6.41 -3.23 7.16
N PHE A 19 5.22 -3.79 7.37
CA PHE A 19 3.99 -3.27 6.76
C PHE A 19 3.68 -1.84 7.22
N SER A 20 3.86 -1.54 8.51
CA SER A 20 3.68 -0.18 9.05
C SER A 20 4.62 0.83 8.40
N ASP A 21 5.88 0.45 8.16
CA ASP A 21 6.86 1.30 7.48
C ASP A 21 6.46 1.53 6.03
N ILE A 22 6.10 0.47 5.30
CA ILE A 22 5.64 0.56 3.90
C ILE A 22 4.40 1.46 3.79
N MET A 23 3.40 1.27 4.64
CA MET A 23 2.19 2.09 4.66
C MET A 23 2.51 3.57 4.93
N SER A 24 3.43 3.86 5.85
CA SER A 24 3.89 5.23 6.13
C SER A 24 4.61 5.86 4.94
N HIS A 25 5.44 5.07 4.24
CA HIS A 25 6.11 5.49 3.01
C HIS A 25 5.10 5.80 1.89
N ILE A 26 4.10 4.93 1.70
CA ILE A 26 3.03 5.13 0.73
C ILE A 26 2.30 6.45 0.99
N LEU A 27 1.82 6.68 2.21
CA LEU A 27 1.10 7.91 2.57
C LEU A 27 1.95 9.17 2.32
N THR A 28 3.23 9.10 2.66
CA THR A 28 4.17 10.21 2.44
C THR A 28 4.36 10.50 0.96
N PHE A 29 4.54 9.46 0.14
CA PHE A 29 4.78 9.62 -1.28
C PHE A 29 3.54 10.08 -2.03
N SER A 30 2.37 9.48 -1.75
CA SER A 30 1.08 9.92 -2.31
C SER A 30 0.79 11.38 -2.00
N LYS A 31 1.10 11.86 -0.79
CA LYS A 31 0.97 13.28 -0.44
C LYS A 31 1.89 14.16 -1.28
N LYS A 32 3.16 13.79 -1.45
CA LYS A 32 4.11 14.56 -2.26
C LYS A 32 3.69 14.62 -3.73
N ASN A 33 3.21 13.51 -4.28
CA ASN A 33 2.71 13.46 -5.65
C ASN A 33 1.49 14.37 -5.82
N LYS A 34 0.51 14.30 -4.92
CA LYS A 34 -0.68 15.17 -4.94
C LYS A 34 -0.29 16.65 -4.89
N ASN A 35 0.62 17.03 -3.99
CA ASN A 35 1.12 18.40 -3.91
C ASN A 35 1.82 18.86 -5.20
N TYR A 36 2.61 17.99 -5.85
CA TYR A 36 3.27 18.35 -7.10
C TYR A 36 2.29 18.44 -8.28
N LEU A 37 1.27 17.57 -8.31
CA LEU A 37 0.22 17.59 -9.33
C LEU A 37 -0.53 18.93 -9.37
N GLU A 38 -0.66 19.64 -8.24
CA GLU A 38 -1.28 20.97 -8.18
C GLU A 38 -0.54 22.03 -9.02
N VAL A 39 0.75 21.83 -9.29
CA VAL A 39 1.61 22.77 -10.01
C VAL A 39 2.26 22.15 -11.26
N CYS A 40 1.92 20.91 -11.60
CA CYS A 40 2.50 20.19 -12.72
C CYS A 40 1.87 20.67 -14.05
N GLU A 41 2.69 21.27 -14.91
CA GLU A 41 2.25 21.73 -16.23
C GLU A 41 2.44 20.66 -17.33
N ASP A 42 3.27 19.65 -17.07
CA ASP A 42 3.51 18.54 -17.98
C ASP A 42 2.42 17.47 -17.84
N VAL A 43 1.65 17.29 -18.92
CA VAL A 43 0.50 16.37 -18.97
C VAL A 43 0.93 14.91 -18.88
N GLU A 44 2.07 14.53 -19.48
CA GLU A 44 2.55 13.14 -19.42
C GLU A 44 3.01 12.79 -18.01
N VAL A 45 3.74 13.71 -17.37
CA VAL A 45 4.17 13.56 -15.98
C VAL A 45 2.96 13.52 -15.04
N ALA A 46 1.96 14.38 -15.23
CA ALA A 46 0.75 14.39 -14.42
C ALA A 46 -0.04 13.07 -14.53
N ASN A 47 -0.18 12.54 -15.74
CA ASN A 47 -0.83 11.24 -15.96
C ASN A 47 -0.06 10.11 -15.29
N MET A 48 1.26 10.09 -15.43
CA MET A 48 2.11 9.09 -14.79
C MET A 48 2.00 9.14 -13.25
N LEU A 49 2.05 10.34 -12.65
CA LEU A 49 1.92 10.51 -11.21
C LEU A 49 0.54 10.13 -10.68
N THR A 50 -0.51 10.34 -11.48
CA THR A 50 -1.87 9.89 -11.15
C THR A 50 -1.94 8.36 -11.11
N GLN A 51 -1.41 7.68 -12.12
CA GLN A 51 -1.34 6.21 -12.14
C GLN A 51 -0.50 5.65 -10.97
N ILE A 52 0.60 6.32 -10.63
CA ILE A 52 1.41 5.94 -9.47
C ILE A 52 0.61 6.06 -8.17
N ASN A 53 -0.18 7.12 -8.00
CA ASN A 53 -1.03 7.28 -6.82
C ASN A 53 -2.08 6.17 -6.72
N ASP A 54 -2.70 5.76 -7.82
CA ASP A 54 -3.66 4.65 -7.84
C ASP A 54 -3.00 3.33 -7.43
N ILE A 55 -1.79 3.06 -7.90
CA ILE A 55 -1.01 1.88 -7.51
C ILE A 55 -0.70 1.91 -6.00
N LEU A 56 -0.30 3.08 -5.48
CA LEU A 56 0.04 3.25 -4.07
C LEU A 56 -1.18 3.05 -3.17
N GLU A 57 -2.35 3.54 -3.57
CA GLU A 57 -3.61 3.33 -2.85
C GLU A 57 -3.96 1.84 -2.77
N ASN A 58 -3.92 1.12 -3.90
CA ASN A 58 -4.13 -0.33 -3.93
C ASN A 58 -3.11 -1.10 -3.06
N GLN A 59 -1.84 -0.67 -3.07
CA GLN A 59 -0.81 -1.29 -2.22
C GLN A 59 -1.08 -1.05 -0.73
N TYR A 60 -1.55 0.13 -0.36
CA TYR A 60 -1.92 0.45 1.02
C TYR A 60 -3.06 -0.44 1.51
N GLU A 61 -4.13 -0.55 0.72
CA GLU A 61 -5.28 -1.40 1.03
C GLU A 61 -4.88 -2.87 1.17
N THR A 62 -4.00 -3.36 0.29
CA THR A 62 -3.47 -4.72 0.38
C THR A 62 -2.69 -4.95 1.68
N CYS A 63 -1.83 -4.00 2.08
CA CYS A 63 -1.09 -4.10 3.34
C CYS A 63 -2.04 -4.09 4.55
N LEU A 64 -3.06 -3.24 4.51
CA LEU A 64 -4.07 -3.14 5.56
C LEU A 64 -4.83 -4.47 5.72
N GLN A 65 -5.32 -5.04 4.61
CA GLN A 65 -6.05 -6.31 4.62
C GLN A 65 -5.19 -7.43 5.21
N VAL A 66 -3.92 -7.51 4.82
CA VAL A 66 -2.98 -8.53 5.35
C VAL A 66 -2.82 -8.39 6.87
N LEU A 67 -2.77 -7.16 7.39
CA LEU A 67 -2.68 -6.93 8.83
C LEU A 67 -3.98 -7.24 9.57
N GLU A 68 -5.14 -6.94 8.97
CA GLU A 68 -6.47 -7.23 9.54
C GLU A 68 -6.74 -8.73 9.60
N ASP A 69 -6.50 -9.46 8.51
CA ASP A 69 -6.64 -10.92 8.43
C ASP A 69 -5.74 -11.66 9.43
N SER A 70 -4.67 -11.01 9.90
CA SER A 70 -3.75 -11.57 10.89
C SER A 70 -4.14 -11.34 12.35
N ASN A 71 -5.21 -10.58 12.59
CA ASN A 71 -5.76 -10.31 13.92
C ASN A 71 -7.00 -11.16 14.23
N GLU A 72 -7.54 -11.88 13.25
CA GLU A 72 -8.63 -12.87 13.39
C GLU A 72 -8.09 -14.28 13.69
#